data_AF-A0A8C8S683-F1
#
_entry.id   AF-A0A8C8S683-F1
#
_cell.length_a   1.000
_cell.length_b   1.000
_cell.length_c   1.000
_cell.angle_alpha   90.00
_cell.angle_beta   90.00
_cell.angle_gamma   90.00
#
_symmetry.space_group_name_H-M   'P 1'
#
loop_
_entity.id
_entity.type
_entity.pdbx_description
1 polymer ?
#
loop_
_entity_poly.entity_id
_entity_poly.type
_entity_poly.pdbx_seq_one_letter_code
_entity_poly.pdbx_strand_id
1 'polypeptide(L)'
;VTVGDWLVCLWDEGMGNIDLTGAELRLGPLPSHPAVAEGWRFITAVTPATTHTGWEWATQAVRNAWPDPLSWTESPHQWETPLSSIVVLHCLAAQQSIYLQPMLPLDNIPFTPGIRSHLLALGPSRLQGMLLAVLSGLVGNPISAAAAVLAQAEDVGEGSGPPSTKKVHAAQQAASERPKPSRRDMFLALLAAGVSKEEIDGNPTSKTVKRHWALCHPGTPRKGMTAAPPPHAALPPHTRDPPAVSPTAPQVPAPPGQWLPSQPQQ
;
A
#
# COMPACT_ATOMS: atom_id res chain seq x y z
N VAL A 1 15.31 2.71 -22.68
CA VAL A 1 14.30 3.13 -21.70
C VAL A 1 13.37 1.94 -21.51
N THR A 2 13.35 1.36 -20.32
CA THR A 2 12.44 0.26 -19.98
C THR A 2 11.03 0.79 -19.77
N VAL A 3 10.03 -0.09 -19.72
CA VAL A 3 8.67 0.33 -19.34
C VAL A 3 8.64 0.87 -17.91
N GLY A 4 9.48 0.31 -17.02
CA GLY A 4 9.65 0.83 -15.66
C GLY A 4 10.09 2.29 -15.64
N ASP A 5 11.11 2.65 -16.41
CA ASP A 5 11.60 4.04 -16.48
C ASP A 5 10.53 4.98 -17.04
N TRP A 6 9.80 4.55 -18.08
CA TRP A 6 8.71 5.33 -18.66
C TRP A 6 7.58 5.57 -17.64
N LEU A 7 7.22 4.57 -16.84
CA LEU A 7 6.22 4.73 -15.78
C LEU A 7 6.69 5.72 -14.71
N VAL A 8 7.95 5.66 -14.31
CA VAL A 8 8.51 6.63 -13.35
C VAL A 8 8.47 8.04 -13.93
N CYS A 9 8.81 8.23 -15.21
CA CYS A 9 8.68 9.55 -15.85
C CYS A 9 7.24 10.07 -15.85
N LEU A 10 6.25 9.23 -16.19
CA LEU A 10 4.84 9.63 -16.13
C LEU A 10 4.41 9.99 -14.71
N TRP A 11 4.89 9.24 -13.71
CA TRP A 11 4.63 9.53 -12.31
C TRP A 11 5.20 10.89 -11.89
N ASP A 12 6.47 11.16 -12.23
CA ASP A 12 7.16 12.40 -11.90
C ASP A 12 6.55 13.62 -12.58
N GLU A 13 5.98 13.45 -13.78
CA GLU A 13 5.18 14.47 -14.48
C GLU A 13 3.81 14.73 -13.83
N GLY A 14 3.44 13.95 -12.81
CA GLY A 14 2.19 14.11 -12.08
C GLY A 14 0.98 13.51 -12.78
N MET A 15 1.18 12.60 -13.75
CA MET A 15 0.10 11.99 -14.55
C MET A 15 -0.92 11.18 -13.71
N GLY A 16 -0.61 10.87 -12.45
CA GLY A 16 -1.57 10.31 -11.49
C GLY A 16 -2.63 11.30 -11.00
N ASN A 17 -2.45 12.61 -11.21
CA ASN A 17 -3.35 13.68 -10.75
C ASN A 17 -4.01 14.46 -11.89
N ILE A 18 -3.72 14.07 -13.14
CA ILE A 18 -4.20 14.77 -14.34
C ILE A 18 -5.16 13.85 -15.06
N ASP A 19 -6.41 14.28 -15.12
CA ASP A 19 -7.47 13.65 -15.89
C ASP A 19 -7.29 13.97 -17.37
N LEU A 20 -7.12 12.92 -18.18
CA LEU A 20 -6.87 13.03 -19.61
C LEU A 20 -7.84 12.16 -20.40
N THR A 21 -8.28 12.68 -21.52
CA THR A 21 -9.04 11.93 -22.53
C THR A 21 -8.10 11.12 -23.42
N GLY A 22 -8.63 10.05 -24.03
CA GLY A 22 -7.85 9.27 -24.99
C GLY A 22 -7.34 10.11 -26.17
N ALA A 23 -8.06 11.18 -26.56
CA ALA A 23 -7.62 12.10 -27.59
C ALA A 23 -6.38 12.91 -27.19
N GLU A 24 -6.30 13.38 -25.94
CA GLU A 24 -5.17 14.17 -25.42
C GLU A 24 -3.89 13.32 -25.30
N LEU A 25 -4.03 12.04 -24.94
CA LEU A 25 -2.92 11.11 -24.77
C LEU A 25 -2.23 10.65 -26.06
N ARG A 26 -2.86 10.86 -27.22
CA ARG A 26 -2.26 10.52 -28.52
C ARG A 26 -1.01 11.32 -28.84
N LEU A 27 -0.83 12.47 -28.18
CA LEU A 27 0.32 13.37 -28.36
C LEU A 27 1.41 13.16 -27.29
N GLY A 28 1.16 12.30 -26.30
CA GLY A 28 2.07 12.06 -25.19
C GLY A 28 3.27 11.15 -25.53
N PRO A 29 4.26 11.09 -24.64
CA PRO A 29 5.44 10.24 -24.81
C PRO A 29 5.05 8.76 -24.79
N LEU A 30 5.34 8.06 -25.89
CA LEU A 30 5.09 6.63 -26.03
C LEU A 30 6.17 5.80 -25.32
N PRO A 31 5.80 4.67 -24.70
CA PRO A 31 6.77 3.73 -24.18
C PRO A 31 7.59 3.13 -25.32
N SER A 32 8.85 2.79 -25.04
CA SER A 32 9.73 2.15 -26.04
C SER A 32 9.30 0.71 -26.35
N HIS A 33 8.59 0.04 -25.45
CA HIS A 33 8.17 -1.36 -25.63
C HIS A 33 6.98 -1.48 -26.61
N PRO A 34 7.09 -2.27 -27.68
CA PRO A 34 6.12 -2.27 -28.78
C PRO A 34 4.72 -2.71 -28.36
N ALA A 35 4.60 -3.72 -27.50
CA ALA A 35 3.29 -4.20 -27.04
C ALA A 35 2.56 -3.17 -26.17
N VAL A 36 3.30 -2.42 -25.34
CA VAL A 36 2.69 -1.36 -24.52
C VAL A 36 2.32 -0.17 -25.38
N ALA A 37 3.17 0.19 -26.35
CA ALA A 37 2.88 1.26 -27.29
C ALA A 37 1.66 0.96 -28.17
N GLU A 38 1.50 -0.29 -28.62
CA GLU A 38 0.33 -0.75 -29.35
C GLU A 38 -0.92 -0.72 -28.48
N GLY A 39 -0.84 -1.28 -27.25
CA GLY A 39 -1.93 -1.24 -26.28
C GLY A 39 -2.38 0.19 -25.96
N TRP A 40 -1.43 1.10 -25.73
CA TRP A 40 -1.68 2.52 -25.50
C TRP A 40 -2.43 3.17 -26.66
N ARG A 41 -1.97 2.96 -27.90
CA ARG A 41 -2.63 3.49 -29.10
C ARG A 41 -4.02 2.90 -29.31
N PHE A 42 -4.19 1.61 -29.05
CA PHE A 42 -5.47 0.94 -29.18
C PHE A 42 -6.48 1.50 -28.18
N ILE A 43 -6.13 1.52 -26.89
CA ILE A 43 -7.00 1.99 -25.82
C ILE A 43 -7.43 3.45 -26.05
N THR A 44 -6.47 4.34 -26.33
CA THR A 44 -6.74 5.76 -26.60
C THR A 44 -7.58 5.98 -27.87
N ALA A 45 -7.60 5.03 -28.81
CA ALA A 45 -8.41 5.09 -30.01
C ALA A 45 -9.84 4.57 -29.83
N VAL A 46 -10.02 3.52 -29.02
CA VAL A 46 -11.33 2.90 -28.79
C VAL A 46 -12.17 3.73 -27.83
N THR A 47 -11.55 4.38 -26.84
CA THR A 47 -12.26 5.17 -25.83
C THR A 47 -11.77 6.64 -25.80
N PRO A 48 -11.94 7.40 -26.91
CA PRO A 48 -11.37 8.74 -27.02
C PRO A 48 -12.05 9.77 -26.10
N ALA A 49 -13.29 9.52 -25.68
CA ALA A 49 -14.09 10.43 -24.85
C ALA A 49 -14.12 10.06 -23.35
N THR A 50 -13.58 8.90 -22.97
CA THR A 50 -13.47 8.55 -21.55
C THR A 50 -12.33 9.32 -20.92
N THR A 51 -12.54 9.78 -19.70
CA THR A 51 -11.54 10.49 -18.91
C THR A 51 -11.00 9.56 -17.84
N HIS A 52 -9.69 9.40 -17.81
CA HIS A 52 -8.95 8.64 -16.81
C HIS A 52 -7.68 9.40 -16.47
N THR A 53 -7.08 9.14 -15.31
CA THR A 53 -5.76 9.70 -15.03
C THR A 53 -4.73 9.13 -16.01
N GLY A 54 -3.71 9.90 -16.37
CA GLY A 54 -2.62 9.38 -17.22
C GLY A 54 -1.98 8.10 -16.66
N TRP A 55 -1.95 7.96 -15.33
CA TRP A 55 -1.51 6.74 -14.65
C TRP A 55 -2.45 5.54 -14.86
N GLU A 56 -3.76 5.74 -14.83
CA GLU A 56 -4.76 4.70 -15.12
C GLU A 56 -4.63 4.18 -16.55
N TRP A 57 -4.47 5.11 -17.51
CA TRP A 57 -4.23 4.75 -18.91
C TRP A 57 -2.94 3.94 -19.08
N ALA A 58 -1.86 4.34 -18.41
CA ALA A 58 -0.59 3.62 -18.45
C ALA A 58 -0.71 2.22 -17.86
N THR A 59 -1.38 2.11 -16.71
CA THR A 59 -1.67 0.83 -16.06
C THR A 59 -2.46 -0.08 -16.99
N GLN A 60 -3.45 0.43 -17.70
CA GLN A 60 -4.26 -0.36 -18.63
C GLN A 60 -3.45 -0.84 -19.83
N ALA A 61 -2.63 0.04 -20.44
CA ALA A 61 -1.76 -0.32 -21.56
C ALA A 61 -0.75 -1.40 -21.18
N VAL A 62 -0.16 -1.29 -19.99
CA VAL A 62 0.79 -2.27 -19.47
C VAL A 62 0.11 -3.60 -19.16
N ARG A 63 -1.09 -3.60 -18.53
CA ARG A 63 -1.85 -4.83 -18.26
C ARG A 63 -2.31 -5.55 -19.54
N ASN A 64 -2.54 -4.82 -20.63
CA ASN A 64 -2.84 -5.45 -21.91
C ASN A 64 -1.62 -6.19 -22.49
N ALA A 65 -0.41 -5.66 -22.31
CA ALA A 65 0.82 -6.33 -22.72
C ALA A 65 1.21 -7.48 -21.78
N TRP A 66 1.03 -7.29 -20.47
CA TRP A 66 1.35 -8.25 -19.41
C TRP A 66 0.19 -8.41 -18.44
N PRO A 67 -0.74 -9.35 -18.71
CA PRO A 67 -1.92 -9.55 -17.88
C PRO A 67 -1.61 -10.02 -16.45
N ASP A 68 -0.50 -10.74 -16.29
CA ASP A 68 -0.06 -11.30 -15.01
C ASP A 68 1.32 -10.73 -14.61
N PRO A 69 1.58 -10.44 -13.32
CA PRO A 69 2.90 -9.98 -12.87
C PRO A 69 4.04 -10.93 -13.25
N LEU A 70 3.81 -12.24 -13.35
CA LEU A 70 4.81 -13.23 -13.76
C LEU A 70 5.11 -13.19 -15.26
N SER A 71 4.22 -12.60 -16.06
CA SER A 71 4.43 -12.43 -17.50
C SER A 71 5.36 -11.24 -17.81
N TRP A 72 5.55 -10.33 -16.85
CA TRP A 72 6.45 -9.21 -16.99
C TRP A 72 7.90 -9.66 -16.87
N THR A 73 8.60 -9.74 -18.01
CA THR A 73 9.98 -10.24 -18.08
C THR A 73 11.04 -9.15 -18.01
N GLU A 74 10.68 -7.87 -18.23
CA GLU A 74 11.63 -6.77 -18.08
C GLU A 74 12.05 -6.58 -16.61
N SER A 75 13.34 -6.77 -16.35
CA SER A 75 13.97 -6.34 -15.11
C SER A 75 14.41 -4.88 -15.21
N PRO A 76 14.32 -4.10 -14.12
CA PRO A 76 14.95 -2.79 -14.06
C PRO A 76 16.47 -2.89 -14.33
N HIS A 77 17.07 -1.77 -14.73
CA HIS A 77 18.51 -1.68 -14.91
C HIS A 77 19.28 -1.97 -13.62
N GLN A 78 20.48 -2.52 -13.77
CA GLN A 78 21.45 -2.57 -12.67
C GLN A 78 21.82 -1.15 -12.24
N TRP A 79 22.19 -1.00 -10.97
CA TRP A 79 22.54 0.29 -10.39
C TRP A 79 23.88 0.21 -9.67
N GLU A 80 24.58 1.34 -9.56
CA GLU A 80 25.96 1.37 -9.03
C GLU A 80 26.10 2.21 -7.75
N THR A 81 25.23 3.20 -7.57
CA THR A 81 25.22 4.11 -6.42
C THR A 81 23.89 4.05 -5.67
N PRO A 82 23.87 4.34 -4.36
CA PRO A 82 22.64 4.45 -3.59
C PRO A 82 21.61 5.40 -4.22
N LEU A 83 22.01 6.52 -4.80
CA LEU A 83 21.09 7.41 -5.50
C LEU A 83 20.48 6.77 -6.74
N SER A 84 21.29 6.13 -7.59
CA SER A 84 20.76 5.43 -8.77
C SER A 84 19.80 4.30 -8.40
N SER A 85 19.94 3.72 -7.20
CA SER A 85 19.02 2.71 -6.68
C SER A 85 17.62 3.24 -6.36
N ILE A 86 17.45 4.55 -6.16
CA ILE A 86 16.13 5.17 -5.90
C ILE A 86 15.26 5.06 -7.16
N VAL A 87 15.84 5.29 -8.34
CA VAL A 87 15.12 5.12 -9.61
C VAL A 87 14.67 3.67 -9.77
N VAL A 88 15.57 2.71 -9.50
CA VAL A 88 15.25 1.27 -9.56
C VAL A 88 14.16 0.89 -8.54
N LEU A 89 14.21 1.46 -7.34
CA LEU A 89 13.21 1.29 -6.30
C LEU A 89 11.83 1.77 -6.78
N HIS A 90 11.76 2.95 -7.41
CA HIS A 90 10.53 3.48 -7.99
C HIS A 90 10.02 2.63 -9.16
N CYS A 91 10.90 2.12 -10.02
CA CYS A 91 10.53 1.18 -11.09
C CYS A 91 9.88 -0.10 -10.53
N LEU A 92 10.48 -0.70 -9.49
CA LEU A 92 9.93 -1.88 -8.82
C LEU A 92 8.60 -1.58 -8.13
N ALA A 93 8.47 -0.40 -7.51
CA ALA A 93 7.23 0.05 -6.91
C ALA A 93 6.13 0.23 -7.97
N ALA A 94 6.47 0.77 -9.14
CA ALA A 94 5.54 1.04 -10.24
C ALA A 94 5.00 -0.25 -10.84
N GLN A 95 5.89 -1.23 -11.04
CA GLN A 95 5.49 -2.58 -11.43
C GLN A 95 4.53 -3.19 -10.40
N GLN A 96 4.81 -3.02 -9.11
CA GLN A 96 3.98 -3.60 -8.05
C GLN A 96 2.62 -2.89 -7.92
N SER A 97 2.52 -1.56 -8.06
CA SER A 97 1.23 -0.86 -8.01
C SER A 97 0.30 -1.29 -9.12
N ILE A 98 0.82 -1.50 -10.32
CA ILE A 98 0.03 -1.92 -11.48
C ILE A 98 -0.80 -3.17 -11.18
N TYR A 99 -0.29 -4.13 -10.40
CA TYR A 99 -1.02 -5.37 -10.10
C TYR A 99 -1.74 -5.38 -8.76
N LEU A 100 -1.20 -4.72 -7.72
CA LEU A 100 -1.78 -4.81 -6.38
C LEU A 100 -2.77 -3.69 -6.08
N GLN A 101 -2.39 -2.44 -6.36
CA GLN A 101 -3.14 -1.25 -5.97
C GLN A 101 -2.87 -0.12 -6.97
N PRO A 102 -3.56 -0.11 -8.12
CA PRO A 102 -3.27 0.84 -9.19
C PRO A 102 -3.61 2.30 -8.83
N MET A 103 -4.39 2.50 -7.76
CA MET A 103 -4.87 3.80 -7.30
C MET A 103 -4.03 4.42 -6.19
N LEU A 104 -3.01 3.70 -5.69
CA LEU A 104 -2.18 4.23 -4.60
C LEU A 104 -1.00 5.02 -5.19
N PRO A 105 -0.71 6.23 -4.67
CA PRO A 105 0.51 6.94 -5.02
C PRO A 105 1.76 6.07 -4.87
N LEU A 106 2.68 6.17 -5.83
CA LEU A 106 3.90 5.34 -5.89
C LEU A 106 4.69 5.38 -4.56
N ASP A 107 4.80 6.57 -3.98
CA ASP A 107 5.50 6.83 -2.72
C ASP A 107 4.90 6.16 -1.49
N ASN A 108 3.60 5.84 -1.54
CA ASN A 108 2.84 5.25 -0.45
C ASN A 108 2.76 3.73 -0.52
N ILE A 109 3.26 3.12 -1.61
CA ILE A 109 3.30 1.67 -1.75
C ILE A 109 4.14 1.09 -0.62
N PRO A 110 3.71 -0.02 0.01
CA PRO A 110 4.51 -0.67 1.03
C PRO A 110 5.78 -1.26 0.43
N PHE A 111 6.93 -0.91 0.99
CA PHE A 111 8.22 -1.54 0.69
C PHE A 111 8.19 -3.00 1.16
N THR A 112 8.16 -3.93 0.21
CA THR A 112 8.00 -5.37 0.50
C THR A 112 9.34 -6.10 0.61
N PRO A 113 9.37 -7.29 1.21
CA PRO A 113 10.55 -8.16 1.16
C PRO A 113 10.97 -8.48 -0.28
N GLY A 114 10.01 -8.58 -1.21
CA GLY A 114 10.25 -8.82 -2.63
C GLY A 114 11.00 -7.66 -3.28
N ILE A 115 10.52 -6.43 -3.10
CA ILE A 115 11.20 -5.21 -3.59
C ILE A 115 12.62 -5.15 -3.01
N ARG A 116 12.78 -5.37 -1.70
CA ARG A 116 14.10 -5.37 -1.05
C ARG A 116 15.05 -6.38 -1.70
N SER A 117 14.61 -7.63 -1.88
CA SER A 117 15.44 -8.69 -2.45
C SER A 117 15.81 -8.39 -3.91
N HIS A 118 14.87 -7.91 -4.73
CA HIS A 118 15.16 -7.50 -6.11
C HIS A 118 16.12 -6.31 -6.16
N LEU A 119 15.91 -5.29 -5.34
CA LEU A 119 16.79 -4.13 -5.28
C LEU A 119 18.23 -4.52 -4.93
N LEU A 120 18.41 -5.42 -3.95
CA LEU A 120 19.74 -5.94 -3.56
C LEU A 120 20.38 -6.81 -4.62
N ALA A 121 19.59 -7.57 -5.39
CA ALA A 121 20.07 -8.42 -6.47
C ALA A 121 20.56 -7.62 -7.70
N LEU A 122 19.93 -6.47 -7.97
CA LEU A 122 20.30 -5.56 -9.06
C LEU A 122 21.48 -4.62 -8.70
N GLY A 123 21.83 -4.55 -7.41
CA GLY A 123 22.87 -3.66 -6.91
C GLY A 123 24.25 -4.28 -6.84
N PRO A 124 25.28 -3.47 -6.58
CA PRO A 124 26.66 -3.93 -6.53
C PRO A 124 26.91 -4.69 -5.23
N SER A 125 27.60 -5.84 -5.33
CA SER A 125 27.89 -6.73 -4.20
C SER A 125 28.56 -6.03 -3.00
N ARG A 126 29.43 -5.05 -3.27
CA ARG A 126 30.13 -4.26 -2.25
C ARG A 126 29.21 -3.51 -1.28
N LEU A 127 27.99 -3.13 -1.71
CA LEU A 127 27.06 -2.36 -0.90
C LEU A 127 26.01 -3.25 -0.20
N GLN A 128 25.91 -4.53 -0.56
CA GLN A 128 24.82 -5.41 -0.11
C GLN A 128 24.73 -5.52 1.42
N GLY A 129 25.86 -5.62 2.13
CA GLY A 129 25.85 -5.73 3.59
C GLY A 129 25.29 -4.48 4.28
N MET A 130 25.72 -3.29 3.84
CA MET A 130 25.21 -2.01 4.34
C MET A 130 23.72 -1.84 4.03
N LEU A 131 23.33 -2.08 2.79
CA LEU A 131 21.94 -1.95 2.34
C LEU A 131 21.03 -2.93 3.05
N LEU A 132 21.47 -4.17 3.27
CA LEU A 132 20.68 -5.16 4.00
C LEU A 132 20.43 -4.70 5.44
N ALA A 133 21.44 -4.15 6.12
CA ALA A 133 21.28 -3.63 7.48
C ALA A 133 20.28 -2.47 7.53
N VAL A 134 20.35 -1.58 6.55
CA VAL A 134 19.57 -0.34 6.51
C VAL A 134 18.13 -0.57 6.02
N LEU A 135 17.94 -1.37 4.97
CA LEU A 135 16.63 -1.61 4.35
C LEU A 135 15.78 -2.64 5.08
N SER A 136 16.38 -3.55 5.85
CA SER A 136 15.61 -4.61 6.52
C SER A 136 14.61 -4.09 7.54
N GLY A 137 14.92 -2.99 8.22
CA GLY A 137 14.00 -2.33 9.16
C GLY A 137 12.87 -1.56 8.49
N LEU A 138 12.92 -1.38 7.17
CA LEU A 138 11.98 -0.56 6.41
C LEU A 138 10.86 -1.39 5.76
N VAL A 139 10.92 -2.72 5.83
CA VAL A 139 9.85 -3.57 5.28
C VAL A 139 8.51 -3.23 5.93
N GLY A 140 7.50 -2.95 5.10
CA GLY A 140 6.18 -2.50 5.51
C GLY A 140 6.01 -0.98 5.67
N ASN A 141 7.10 -0.21 5.56
CA ASN A 141 7.04 1.25 5.47
C ASN A 141 6.80 1.69 4.01
N PRO A 142 6.35 2.93 3.77
CA PRO A 142 6.20 3.45 2.41
C PRO A 142 7.54 3.50 1.65
N ILE A 143 7.47 3.39 0.31
CA ILE A 143 8.63 3.48 -0.60
C ILE A 143 9.41 4.79 -0.38
N SER A 144 8.72 5.90 -0.13
CA SER A 144 9.35 7.19 0.18
C SER A 144 10.30 7.14 1.39
N ALA A 145 10.01 6.32 2.40
CA ALA A 145 10.90 6.14 3.55
C ALA A 145 12.17 5.36 3.16
N ALA A 146 12.04 4.35 2.30
CA ALA A 146 13.19 3.62 1.77
C ALA A 146 14.06 4.52 0.86
N ALA A 147 13.44 5.32 0.00
CA ALA A 147 14.14 6.30 -0.84
C ALA A 147 14.91 7.33 0.00
N ALA A 148 14.28 7.91 1.04
CA ALA A 148 14.92 8.88 1.92
C ALA A 148 16.15 8.33 2.65
N VAL A 149 16.12 7.04 2.99
CA VAL A 149 17.23 6.37 3.67
C VAL A 149 18.36 6.03 2.69
N LEU A 150 18.03 5.65 1.45
CA LEU A 150 19.03 5.43 0.39
C LEU A 150 19.75 6.74 0.01
N ALA A 151 19.02 7.86 -0.03
CA ALA A 151 19.61 9.17 -0.24
C ALA A 151 20.65 9.53 0.85
N GLN A 152 20.38 9.18 2.11
CA GLN A 152 21.32 9.40 3.22
C GLN A 152 22.50 8.42 3.25
N ALA A 153 22.41 7.30 2.53
CA ALA A 153 23.46 6.28 2.52
C ALA A 153 24.64 6.65 1.62
N GLU A 154 24.44 7.51 0.62
CA GLU A 154 25.51 7.99 -0.25
C GLU A 154 26.53 8.85 0.51
N ASP A 155 26.06 9.70 1.43
CA ASP A 155 26.91 10.54 2.30
C ASP A 155 27.86 9.72 3.22
N VAL A 156 27.61 8.42 3.38
CA VAL A 156 28.43 7.52 4.21
C VAL A 156 29.44 6.73 3.36
N GLY A 157 29.26 6.70 2.03
CA GLY A 157 29.97 5.82 1.10
C GLY A 157 31.43 6.18 0.82
N GLU A 158 31.88 7.41 1.10
CA GLU A 158 33.27 7.82 0.86
C GLU A 158 34.20 7.62 2.07
N GLY A 159 33.68 7.24 3.23
CA GLY A 159 34.47 7.00 4.44
C GLY A 159 34.63 5.51 4.74
N SER A 160 35.83 4.95 4.55
CA SER A 160 36.14 3.58 4.95
C SER A 160 35.81 3.32 6.43
N GLY A 161 34.86 2.44 6.70
CA GLY A 161 34.59 1.91 8.03
C GLY A 161 33.22 1.24 8.14
N PRO A 162 33.06 0.17 8.93
CA PRO A 162 31.76 -0.43 9.15
C PRO A 162 30.78 0.62 9.72
N PRO A 163 29.54 0.69 9.22
CA PRO A 163 28.59 1.70 9.64
C PRO A 163 28.30 1.56 11.14
N SER A 164 28.62 2.61 11.90
CA SER A 164 28.27 2.66 13.32
C SER A 164 26.74 2.70 13.44
N THR A 165 26.17 1.64 14.00
CA THR A 165 24.75 1.45 14.33
C THR A 165 24.12 2.60 15.13
N LYS A 166 24.94 3.53 15.65
CA LYS A 166 24.48 4.71 16.39
C LYS A 166 23.87 5.81 15.51
N LYS A 167 24.27 5.95 14.23
CA LYS A 167 23.75 7.02 13.36
C LYS A 167 22.39 6.70 12.73
N VAL A 168 22.13 5.42 12.41
CA VAL A 168 20.83 4.98 11.87
C VAL A 168 19.71 5.12 12.90
N HIS A 169 20.02 4.92 14.19
CA HIS A 169 19.09 5.21 15.27
C HIS A 169 18.78 6.71 15.45
N ALA A 170 19.71 7.61 15.07
CA ALA A 170 19.47 9.05 15.14
C ALA A 170 18.49 9.52 14.05
N ALA A 171 18.58 8.98 12.82
CA ALA A 171 17.62 9.25 11.75
C ALA A 171 16.23 8.63 12.05
N GLN A 172 16.17 7.44 12.64
CA GLN A 172 14.91 6.86 13.14
C GLN A 172 14.33 7.63 14.34
N GLN A 173 15.16 8.24 15.18
CA GLN A 173 14.71 9.08 16.28
C GLN A 173 14.11 10.40 15.77
N ALA A 174 14.72 11.05 14.78
CA ALA A 174 14.20 12.26 14.15
C ALA A 174 12.84 12.05 13.45
N ALA A 175 12.60 10.89 12.84
CA ALA A 175 11.28 10.52 12.31
C ALA A 175 10.26 10.14 13.41
N SER A 176 10.73 9.79 14.61
CA SER A 176 9.90 9.54 15.80
C SER A 176 9.61 10.78 16.64
N GLU A 177 10.20 11.93 16.30
CA GLU A 177 9.98 13.24 16.94
C GLU A 177 8.68 13.93 16.50
N ARG A 178 7.60 13.16 16.27
CA ARG A 178 6.29 13.73 16.64
C ARG A 178 6.30 13.78 18.16
N PRO A 179 6.21 14.98 18.79
CA PRO A 179 6.34 15.09 20.24
C PRO A 179 5.36 14.11 20.88
N LYS A 180 5.88 13.16 21.67
CA LYS A 180 5.03 12.28 22.49
C LYS A 180 4.12 13.21 23.29
N PRO A 181 2.79 13.18 23.09
CA PRO A 181 1.91 14.13 23.74
C PRO A 181 2.10 13.98 25.24
N SER A 182 2.33 15.11 25.92
CA SER A 182 2.50 15.08 27.36
C SER A 182 1.21 14.57 28.01
N ARG A 183 1.28 14.08 29.25
CA ARG A 183 0.08 13.64 29.99
C ARG A 183 -0.97 14.75 30.05
N ARG A 184 -0.55 16.02 30.11
CA ARG A 184 -1.41 17.19 30.07
C ARG A 184 -2.11 17.36 28.72
N ASP A 185 -1.40 17.16 27.61
CA ASP A 185 -1.97 17.30 26.26
C ASP A 185 -2.99 16.21 25.98
N MET A 186 -2.69 14.96 26.39
CA MET A 186 -3.64 13.85 26.30
C MET A 186 -4.88 14.08 27.14
N PHE A 187 -4.73 14.68 28.32
CA PHE A 187 -5.84 15.02 29.22
C PHE A 187 -6.74 16.10 28.61
N LEU A 188 -6.15 17.15 28.03
CA LEU A 188 -6.89 18.22 27.35
C LEU A 188 -7.63 17.71 26.11
N ALA A 189 -6.99 16.83 25.32
CA ALA A 189 -7.63 16.21 24.15
C ALA A 189 -8.81 15.30 24.54
N LEU A 190 -8.72 14.58 25.66
CA LEU A 190 -9.81 13.76 26.18
C LEU A 190 -11.00 14.60 26.69
N LEU A 191 -10.73 15.73 27.36
CA LEU A 191 -11.76 16.68 27.75
C LEU A 191 -12.44 17.32 26.53
N ALA A 192 -11.66 17.71 25.51
CA ALA A 192 -12.19 18.26 24.27
C ALA A 192 -13.06 17.25 23.49
N ALA A 193 -12.80 15.95 23.64
CA ALA A 193 -13.60 14.87 23.09
C ALA A 193 -14.83 14.49 23.94
N GLY A 194 -15.11 15.21 25.03
CA GLY A 194 -16.32 15.04 25.85
C GLY A 194 -16.21 14.02 26.97
N VAL A 195 -15.00 13.55 27.32
CA VAL A 195 -14.80 12.66 28.49
C VAL A 195 -14.80 13.51 29.77
N SER A 196 -15.57 13.12 30.79
CA SER A 196 -15.67 13.87 32.05
C SER A 196 -14.37 13.84 32.86
N LYS A 197 -14.11 14.90 33.63
CA LYS A 197 -12.87 15.05 34.40
C LYS A 197 -12.71 13.93 35.42
N GLU A 198 -13.81 13.49 36.02
CA GLU A 198 -13.90 12.43 37.02
C GLU A 198 -13.50 11.05 36.45
N GLU A 199 -13.65 10.84 35.14
CA GLU A 199 -13.23 9.62 34.46
C GLU A 199 -11.76 9.61 34.04
N ILE A 200 -11.11 10.78 33.94
CA ILE A 200 -9.72 10.90 33.49
C ILE A 200 -8.77 11.04 34.68
N ASP A 201 -9.23 11.70 35.75
CA ASP A 201 -8.45 11.93 36.96
C ASP A 201 -8.22 10.63 37.75
N GLY A 202 -7.02 10.46 38.32
CA GLY A 202 -6.61 9.23 39.02
C GLY A 202 -6.28 8.01 38.14
N ASN A 203 -6.52 8.04 36.82
CA ASN A 203 -6.18 6.91 35.95
C ASN A 203 -4.66 6.78 35.68
N PRO A 204 -4.12 5.54 35.62
CA PRO A 204 -2.73 5.31 35.25
C PRO A 204 -2.45 5.76 33.81
N THR A 205 -1.27 6.34 33.57
CA THR A 205 -0.89 6.97 32.28
C THR A 205 -1.10 6.04 31.07
N SER A 206 -0.97 4.71 31.27
CA SER A 206 -1.19 3.70 30.25
C SER A 206 -2.64 3.61 29.76
N LYS A 207 -3.64 3.87 30.62
CA LYS A 207 -5.06 3.92 30.23
C LYS A 207 -5.38 5.22 29.49
N THR A 208 -4.81 6.34 29.91
CA THR A 208 -4.96 7.66 29.26
C THR A 208 -4.41 7.65 27.83
N VAL A 209 -3.23 7.07 27.62
CA VAL A 209 -2.62 6.90 26.29
C VAL A 209 -3.49 6.05 25.37
N LYS A 210 -4.09 4.95 25.89
CA LYS A 210 -4.98 4.09 25.10
C LYS A 210 -6.24 4.82 24.64
N ARG A 211 -6.88 5.59 25.52
CA ARG A 211 -8.07 6.38 25.18
C ARG A 211 -7.75 7.49 24.19
N HIS A 212 -6.63 8.20 24.38
CA HIS A 212 -6.15 9.21 23.44
C HIS A 212 -5.87 8.60 22.05
N TRP A 213 -5.23 7.43 22.00
CA TRP A 213 -4.95 6.77 20.73
C TRP A 213 -6.22 6.32 19.99
N ALA A 214 -7.21 5.80 20.72
CA ALA A 214 -8.51 5.40 20.16
C ALA A 214 -9.32 6.60 19.62
N LEU A 215 -9.18 7.79 20.22
CA LEU A 215 -9.74 9.03 19.71
C LEU A 215 -9.08 9.49 18.42
N CYS A 216 -7.75 9.37 18.33
CA CYS A 216 -7.02 9.77 17.12
C CYS A 216 -7.15 8.78 15.94
N HIS A 217 -7.56 7.53 16.20
CA HIS A 217 -7.63 6.47 15.18
C HIS A 217 -8.92 5.65 15.32
N PRO A 218 -10.11 6.22 15.05
CA PRO A 218 -11.34 5.46 15.05
C PRO A 218 -11.29 4.38 13.95
N GLY A 219 -11.31 3.10 14.35
CA GLY A 219 -11.48 1.97 13.41
C GLY A 219 -10.24 1.13 13.09
N THR A 220 -9.08 1.38 13.68
CA THR A 220 -7.91 0.48 13.51
C THR A 220 -7.69 -0.39 14.76
N PRO A 221 -8.01 -1.70 14.73
CA PRO A 221 -7.61 -2.58 15.81
C PRO A 221 -6.10 -2.80 15.73
N ARG A 222 -5.40 -2.46 16.81
CA ARG A 222 -3.97 -2.72 16.95
C ARG A 222 -3.74 -4.23 16.95
N LYS A 223 -3.02 -4.73 15.95
CA LYS A 223 -2.64 -6.14 15.82
C LYS A 223 -1.81 -6.56 17.04
N GLY A 224 -2.39 -7.39 17.92
CA GLY A 224 -1.72 -7.91 19.12
C GLY A 224 -2.48 -7.83 20.46
N MET A 225 -3.81 -7.74 20.49
CA MET A 225 -4.56 -7.90 21.74
C MET A 225 -5.69 -8.93 21.61
N THR A 226 -5.49 -10.04 22.31
CA THR A 226 -6.51 -11.02 22.70
C THR A 226 -7.68 -10.31 23.39
N ALA A 227 -8.90 -10.60 22.91
CA ALA A 227 -10.12 -10.19 23.58
C ALA A 227 -10.18 -10.89 24.96
N ALA A 228 -10.17 -10.11 26.04
CA ALA A 228 -10.55 -10.61 27.35
C ALA A 228 -12.09 -10.68 27.42
N PRO A 229 -12.67 -11.78 27.93
CA PRO A 229 -14.10 -11.91 28.09
C PRO A 229 -14.64 -10.98 29.20
N PRO A 230 -15.90 -10.52 29.11
CA PRO A 230 -16.49 -9.66 30.13
C PRO A 230 -16.72 -10.45 31.44
N PRO A 231 -16.51 -9.84 32.63
CA PRO A 231 -16.80 -10.49 33.90
C PRO A 231 -18.31 -10.49 34.19
N HIS A 232 -18.79 -11.63 34.68
CA HIS A 232 -20.12 -11.82 35.25
C HIS A 232 -20.40 -10.82 36.38
N ALA A 233 -21.58 -10.19 36.36
CA ALA A 233 -22.22 -9.64 37.56
C ALA A 233 -23.69 -10.07 37.57
N ALA A 234 -24.11 -10.54 38.75
CA ALA A 234 -25.30 -11.29 39.06
C ALA A 234 -26.66 -10.60 38.77
N LEU A 235 -27.63 -11.43 38.34
CA LEU A 235 -29.10 -11.29 38.50
C LEU A 235 -29.49 -11.17 40.00
N PRO A 236 -30.73 -10.75 40.42
CA PRO A 236 -32.05 -11.28 39.95
C PRO A 236 -33.27 -10.32 40.23
N PRO A 237 -34.57 -10.73 40.42
CA PRO A 237 -35.34 -11.93 40.06
C PRO A 237 -36.78 -11.70 39.45
N HIS A 238 -37.41 -12.80 38.96
CA HIS A 238 -38.85 -13.11 38.72
C HIS A 238 -39.59 -12.39 37.56
N THR A 239 -40.29 -13.05 36.62
CA THR A 239 -41.23 -14.19 36.68
C THR A 239 -41.32 -14.83 35.26
N ARG A 240 -40.95 -16.11 35.04
CA ARG A 240 -41.83 -17.29 34.76
C ARG A 240 -43.15 -16.96 34.02
N ASP A 241 -43.56 -17.60 32.92
CA ASP A 241 -43.37 -18.98 32.44
C ASP A 241 -43.78 -19.10 30.92
N PRO A 242 -43.72 -20.30 30.25
CA PRO A 242 -43.29 -20.54 28.85
C PRO A 242 -44.46 -20.99 27.91
N PRO A 243 -44.37 -21.88 26.87
CA PRO A 243 -43.27 -22.45 26.06
C PRO A 243 -43.54 -22.58 24.51
N ALA A 244 -42.53 -23.10 23.78
CA ALA A 244 -42.57 -24.00 22.59
C ALA A 244 -43.25 -23.48 21.29
N VAL A 245 -42.84 -23.79 20.05
CA VAL A 245 -42.49 -25.10 19.46
C VAL A 245 -41.69 -24.92 18.15
N SER A 246 -40.96 -25.98 17.81
CA SER A 246 -40.09 -26.31 16.67
C SER A 246 -40.55 -26.00 15.22
N PRO A 247 -39.62 -26.09 14.24
CA PRO A 247 -39.81 -25.71 12.84
C PRO A 247 -40.28 -26.87 11.94
N THR A 248 -41.02 -26.54 10.88
CA THR A 248 -41.42 -27.46 9.81
C THR A 248 -40.88 -26.93 8.47
N ALA A 249 -40.05 -27.75 7.81
CA ALA A 249 -39.56 -27.58 6.43
C ALA A 249 -40.72 -27.72 5.39
N PRO A 250 -40.54 -27.46 4.08
CA PRO A 250 -39.93 -28.48 3.19
C PRO A 250 -39.15 -27.92 1.96
N GLN A 251 -38.03 -28.55 1.61
CA GLN A 251 -37.81 -29.44 0.45
C GLN A 251 -37.93 -28.84 -0.97
N VAL A 252 -36.81 -28.98 -1.69
CA VAL A 252 -36.66 -28.96 -3.16
C VAL A 252 -37.24 -30.26 -3.76
N PRO A 253 -37.78 -30.19 -4.98
CA PRO A 253 -37.28 -31.11 -6.02
C PRO A 253 -37.04 -30.41 -7.37
N ALA A 254 -36.11 -30.97 -8.14
CA ALA A 254 -35.66 -30.54 -9.47
C ALA A 254 -36.51 -31.20 -10.61
N PRO A 255 -36.19 -31.04 -11.92
CA PRO A 255 -37.13 -30.68 -12.99
C PRO A 255 -37.53 -31.84 -13.93
N PRO A 256 -38.34 -31.59 -15.00
CA PRO A 256 -38.10 -32.27 -16.28
C PRO A 256 -38.36 -31.44 -17.57
N GLY A 257 -37.70 -31.85 -18.68
CA GLY A 257 -38.06 -31.59 -20.10
C GLY A 257 -37.16 -30.57 -20.84
N GLN A 258 -36.18 -30.99 -21.67
CA GLN A 258 -36.25 -31.22 -23.13
C GLN A 258 -36.96 -30.07 -23.88
N TRP A 259 -36.39 -29.40 -24.90
CA TRP A 259 -36.22 -29.84 -26.29
C TRP A 259 -35.08 -29.09 -27.04
N LEU A 260 -34.58 -29.75 -28.10
CA LEU A 260 -33.45 -29.44 -28.99
C LEU A 260 -33.73 -28.32 -30.05
N PRO A 261 -32.76 -27.96 -30.93
CA PRO A 261 -32.58 -26.64 -31.55
C PRO A 261 -33.30 -26.46 -32.89
N SER A 262 -33.50 -25.20 -33.30
CA SER A 262 -33.83 -24.84 -34.68
C SER A 262 -32.63 -24.17 -35.34
N GLN A 263 -32.31 -24.67 -36.54
CA GLN A 263 -31.24 -24.24 -37.45
C GLN A 263 -31.49 -22.85 -38.08
N PRO A 264 -30.45 -22.25 -38.71
CA PRO A 264 -30.59 -21.01 -39.48
C PRO A 264 -31.20 -21.28 -40.86
N GLN A 265 -31.95 -20.31 -41.38
CA GLN A 265 -32.41 -20.30 -42.77
C GLN A 265 -31.92 -19.02 -43.46
N GLN A 266 -31.07 -19.26 -44.48
CA GLN A 266 -30.72 -18.49 -45.68
C GLN A 266 -30.46 -16.98 -45.58
#